data_AF-A0A259JA80-F1
#
_entry.id   AF-A0A259JA80-F1
#
_cell.length_a   1.000
_cell.length_b   1.000
_cell.length_c   1.000
_cell.angle_alpha   90.00
_cell.angle_beta   90.00
_cell.angle_gamma   90.00
#
_symmetry.space_group_name_H-M   'P 1'
#
loop_
_entity.id
_entity.type
_entity.pdbx_description
1 polymer ?
#
loop_
_entity_poly.entity_id
_entity_poly.type
_entity_poly.pdbx_seq_one_letter_code
_entity_poly.pdbx_strand_id
1 'polypeptide(L)'
;MRIVCIGGGPAGLYFGLLMKKLHPEHAITIVERNKPYDTFGWGVVFSDATMAAMRVWDPETAAEIEDAFNHWDDIEVWFKGTRQRTTGHGFVGIGRKMLLNILQRR
;
A
#
# COMPACT_ATOMS: atom_id res chain seq x y z
N MET A 1 2.04 -20.04 -14.76
CA MET A 1 1.72 -19.23 -15.98
C MET A 1 2.80 -18.17 -16.22
N ARG A 2 2.75 -17.44 -17.35
CA ARG A 2 3.63 -16.28 -17.63
C ARG A 2 2.81 -15.00 -17.61
N ILE A 3 3.18 -14.03 -16.78
CA ILE A 3 2.41 -12.80 -16.55
C ILE A 3 3.34 -11.59 -16.69
N VAL A 4 2.88 -10.56 -17.40
CA VAL A 4 3.58 -9.28 -17.50
C VAL A 4 2.72 -8.20 -16.88
N CYS A 5 3.25 -7.49 -15.89
CA CYS A 5 2.66 -6.31 -15.29
C CYS A 5 3.32 -5.06 -15.89
N ILE A 6 2.52 -4.17 -16.46
CA ILE A 6 2.99 -2.87 -16.96
C ILE A 6 2.75 -1.83 -15.86
N GLY A 7 3.83 -1.40 -15.22
CA GLY A 7 3.85 -0.46 -14.10
C GLY A 7 4.39 -1.10 -12.80
N GLY A 8 5.47 -0.53 -12.26
CA GLY A 8 6.11 -0.87 -11.00
C GLY A 8 5.58 -0.07 -9.81
N GLY A 9 4.32 0.35 -9.86
CA GLY A 9 3.63 0.98 -8.73
C GLY A 9 3.14 -0.04 -7.69
N PRO A 10 2.47 0.42 -6.61
CA PRO A 10 2.04 -0.45 -5.52
C PRO A 10 1.19 -1.64 -5.99
N ALA A 11 0.27 -1.42 -6.92
CA ALA A 11 -0.59 -2.48 -7.44
C ALA A 11 0.19 -3.57 -8.20
N GLY A 12 1.11 -3.17 -9.10
CA GLY A 12 1.88 -4.12 -9.90
C GLY A 12 2.87 -4.94 -9.05
N LEU A 13 3.55 -4.27 -8.13
CA LEU A 13 4.46 -4.92 -7.18
C LEU A 13 3.71 -5.87 -6.25
N TYR A 14 2.62 -5.41 -5.64
CA TYR A 14 1.85 -6.22 -4.68
C TYR A 14 1.15 -7.41 -5.36
N PHE A 15 0.64 -7.23 -6.57
CA PHE A 15 0.14 -8.36 -7.37
C PHE A 15 1.24 -9.40 -7.63
N GLY A 16 2.41 -8.96 -8.08
CA GLY A 16 3.53 -9.87 -8.37
C GLY A 16 3.94 -10.66 -7.14
N LEU A 17 4.00 -9.98 -6.00
CA LEU A 17 4.26 -10.59 -4.70
C LEU A 17 3.21 -11.64 -4.32
N LEU A 18 1.92 -11.29 -4.31
CA LEU A 18 0.84 -12.21 -3.93
C LEU A 18 0.78 -13.43 -4.85
N MET A 19 0.94 -13.22 -6.16
CA MET A 19 0.96 -14.31 -7.13
C MET A 19 2.15 -15.24 -6.93
N LYS A 20 3.34 -14.70 -6.62
CA LYS A 20 4.51 -15.53 -6.29
C LYS A 20 4.34 -16.28 -4.98
N LYS A 21 3.69 -15.68 -3.98
CA LYS A 21 3.43 -16.31 -2.69
C LYS A 21 2.47 -17.49 -2.80
N LEU A 22 1.40 -17.33 -3.58
CA LEU A 22 0.41 -18.39 -3.80
C LEU A 22 0.90 -19.46 -4.78
N HIS A 23 1.66 -19.05 -5.79
CA HIS A 23 2.10 -19.94 -6.87
C HIS A 23 3.52 -19.61 -7.35
N PRO A 24 4.56 -20.10 -6.64
CA PRO A 24 5.96 -19.76 -6.89
C PRO A 24 6.45 -20.05 -8.31
N GLU A 25 5.83 -21.01 -9.00
CA GLU A 25 6.14 -21.44 -10.36
C GLU A 25 5.75 -20.43 -11.45
N HIS A 26 4.93 -19.42 -11.13
CA HIS A 26 4.58 -18.38 -12.09
C HIS A 26 5.79 -17.55 -12.50
N ALA A 27 6.01 -17.36 -13.79
CA ALA A 27 6.98 -16.39 -14.27
C ALA A 27 6.30 -15.02 -14.37
N ILE A 28 6.71 -14.08 -13.52
CA ILE A 28 6.14 -12.73 -13.46
C ILE A 28 7.21 -11.73 -13.85
N THR A 29 6.89 -10.83 -14.76
CA THR A 29 7.77 -9.72 -15.16
C THR A 29 7.06 -8.41 -14.92
N ILE A 30 7.68 -7.51 -14.18
CA ILE A 30 7.15 -6.16 -13.92
C ILE A 30 8.02 -5.19 -14.71
N VAL A 31 7.39 -4.41 -15.59
CA VAL A 31 8.06 -3.42 -16.42
C VAL A 31 7.66 -2.03 -15.94
N GLU A 32 8.64 -1.23 -15.54
CA GLU A 32 8.43 0.16 -15.10
C GLU A 32 9.23 1.10 -16.00
N ARG A 33 8.64 2.26 -16.30
CA ARG A 33 9.27 3.30 -17.11
C ARG A 33 10.35 4.05 -16.33
N ASN A 34 10.11 4.32 -15.05
CA ASN A 34 11.01 5.11 -14.21
C ASN A 34 12.08 4.22 -13.55
N LYS A 35 13.13 4.82 -13.01
CA LYS A 35 14.15 4.07 -12.26
C LYS A 35 13.55 3.55 -10.95
N PRO A 36 14.15 2.50 -10.35
CA PRO A 36 13.85 2.14 -8.97
C PRO A 36 13.94 3.39 -8.09
N TYR A 37 12.96 3.55 -7.19
CA TYR A 37 12.84 4.68 -6.26
C TYR A 37 12.47 6.04 -6.86
N ASP A 38 12.37 6.18 -8.19
CA ASP A 38 11.76 7.37 -8.81
C ASP A 38 10.25 7.30 -8.61
N THR A 39 9.78 7.98 -7.57
CA THR A 39 8.35 8.05 -7.22
C THR A 39 7.90 9.50 -7.08
N PHE A 40 6.63 9.72 -7.37
CA PHE A 40 5.98 11.02 -7.30
C PHE A 40 4.86 11.00 -6.26
N GLY A 41 4.70 12.13 -5.56
CA GLY A 41 3.70 12.29 -4.50
C GLY A 41 4.27 12.09 -3.11
N TRP A 42 3.37 12.20 -2.13
CA TRP A 42 3.70 12.29 -0.71
C TRP A 42 3.28 10.99 -0.02
N GLY A 43 2.17 11.02 0.71
CA GLY A 43 1.62 9.86 1.40
C GLY A 43 0.54 9.12 0.62
N VAL A 44 0.28 7.89 1.04
CA VAL A 44 -0.94 7.13 0.72
C VAL A 44 -1.60 6.72 2.03
N VAL A 45 -2.93 6.57 1.99
CA VAL A 45 -3.74 6.18 3.13
C VAL A 45 -4.47 4.89 2.81
N PHE A 46 -4.41 3.91 3.71
CA PHE A 46 -5.25 2.72 3.66
C PHE A 46 -6.31 2.81 4.76
N SER A 47 -7.51 2.30 4.48
CA SER A 47 -8.50 2.08 5.52
C SER A 47 -8.18 0.82 6.32
N ASP A 48 -8.69 0.74 7.53
CA ASP A 48 -8.62 -0.49 8.34
C ASP A 48 -9.19 -1.70 7.60
N ALA A 49 -10.21 -1.51 6.75
CA ALA A 49 -10.76 -2.57 5.93
C ALA A 49 -9.75 -3.11 4.91
N THR A 50 -8.97 -2.24 4.26
CA THR A 50 -7.89 -2.67 3.36
C THR A 50 -6.78 -3.37 4.13
N MET A 51 -6.40 -2.83 5.29
CA MET A 51 -5.40 -3.44 6.16
C MET A 51 -5.82 -4.82 6.66
N ALA A 52 -7.08 -5.00 7.02
CA ALA A 52 -7.62 -6.30 7.40
C ALA A 52 -7.49 -7.34 6.27
N ALA A 53 -7.75 -6.95 5.02
CA ALA A 53 -7.53 -7.84 3.88
C ALA A 53 -6.04 -8.17 3.69
N MET A 54 -5.15 -7.17 3.83
CA MET A 54 -3.70 -7.39 3.74
C MET A 54 -3.20 -8.33 4.83
N ARG A 55 -3.68 -8.23 6.07
CA ARG A 55 -3.30 -9.16 7.16
C ARG A 55 -3.64 -10.62 6.84
N VAL A 56 -4.72 -10.86 6.10
CA VAL A 56 -5.15 -12.23 5.72
C VAL A 56 -4.25 -12.80 4.63
N TRP A 57 -4.00 -12.03 3.57
CA TRP A 57 -3.28 -12.53 2.39
C TRP A 57 -1.76 -12.37 2.49
N ASP A 58 -1.31 -11.34 3.19
CA ASP A 58 0.10 -11.02 3.37
C ASP A 58 0.43 -10.36 4.72
N PRO A 59 0.38 -11.14 5.81
CA PRO A 59 0.57 -10.61 7.17
C PRO A 59 1.92 -9.92 7.37
N GLU A 60 2.96 -10.35 6.68
CA GLU A 60 4.31 -9.81 6.85
C GLU A 60 4.45 -8.42 6.22
N THR A 61 3.96 -8.23 4.98
CA THR A 61 3.91 -6.89 4.39
C THR A 61 2.92 -6.00 5.15
N ALA A 62 1.80 -6.54 5.64
CA ALA A 62 0.87 -5.78 6.46
C ALA A 62 1.50 -5.28 7.75
N ALA A 63 2.33 -6.10 8.43
CA ALA A 63 3.06 -5.71 9.63
C ALA A 63 4.15 -4.66 9.34
N GLU A 64 4.97 -4.86 8.30
CA GLU A 64 5.97 -3.85 7.88
C GLU A 64 5.32 -2.51 7.52
N ILE A 65 4.12 -2.59 6.94
CA ILE A 65 3.29 -1.44 6.69
C ILE A 65 2.88 -0.86 8.05
N GLU A 66 2.12 -1.53 8.90
CA GLU A 66 1.66 -0.98 10.19
C GLU A 66 2.76 -0.32 11.04
N ASP A 67 3.94 -0.92 11.14
CA ASP A 67 5.08 -0.39 11.91
C ASP A 67 5.63 0.93 11.34
N ALA A 68 5.50 1.16 10.03
CA ALA A 68 6.03 2.33 9.34
C ALA A 68 5.05 3.51 9.28
N PHE A 69 3.85 3.40 9.87
CA PHE A 69 2.71 4.29 9.61
C PHE A 69 2.29 5.12 10.83
N ASN A 70 1.55 6.20 10.57
CA ASN A 70 0.73 6.86 11.58
C ASN A 70 -0.72 6.36 11.44
N HIS A 71 -1.33 5.92 12.54
CA HIS A 71 -2.75 5.56 12.60
C HIS A 71 -3.58 6.72 13.18
N TRP A 72 -4.75 6.97 12.62
CA TRP A 72 -5.73 7.91 13.17
C TRP A 72 -7.17 7.51 12.84
N ASP A 73 -8.10 7.85 13.73
CA ASP A 73 -9.52 7.52 13.59
C ASP A 73 -10.40 8.70 13.17
N ASP A 74 -9.98 9.91 13.53
CA ASP A 74 -10.81 11.10 13.41
C ASP A 74 -10.64 11.76 12.04
N ILE A 75 -11.76 12.07 11.39
CA ILE A 75 -11.83 13.00 10.26
C ILE A 75 -12.49 14.28 10.76
N GLU A 76 -11.86 15.42 10.47
CA GLU A 76 -12.46 16.73 10.68
C GLU A 76 -12.77 17.43 9.35
N VAL A 77 -13.96 18.01 9.28
CA VAL A 77 -14.37 18.90 8.20
C VAL A 77 -14.47 20.32 8.75
N TRP A 78 -13.67 21.21 8.18
CA TRP A 78 -13.63 22.62 8.52
C TRP A 78 -14.33 23.42 7.42
N PHE A 79 -15.46 24.04 7.75
CA PHE A 79 -16.26 24.79 6.77
C PHE A 79 -16.90 26.02 7.39
N LYS A 80 -16.65 27.19 6.79
CA LYS A 80 -17.23 28.49 7.20
C LYS A 80 -17.14 28.74 8.72
N GLY A 81 -15.99 28.45 9.33
CA GLY A 81 -15.78 28.64 10.77
C GLY A 81 -16.41 27.57 11.68
N THR A 82 -17.09 26.58 11.11
CA THR A 82 -17.58 25.40 11.85
C THR A 82 -16.62 24.23 11.67
N ARG A 83 -16.48 23.44 12.73
CA ARG A 83 -15.69 22.21 12.75
C ARG A 83 -16.61 21.04 13.09
N GLN A 84 -16.71 20.08 12.18
CA GLN A 84 -17.42 18.82 12.41
C GLN A 84 -16.40 17.69 12.48
N ARG A 85 -16.50 16.82 13.48
CA ARG A 85 -15.63 15.67 13.66
C ARG A 85 -16.46 14.39 13.60
N THR A 86 -15.96 13.41 12.86
CA THR A 86 -16.49 12.05 12.83
C THR A 86 -15.37 11.08 13.17
N THR A 87 -15.65 10.06 13.98
CA THR A 87 -14.67 9.12 14.53
C THR A 87 -15.00 7.68 14.12
N GLY A 88 -14.08 6.75 14.38
CA GLY A 88 -14.26 5.32 14.13
C GLY A 88 -14.02 4.88 12.69
N HIS A 89 -13.36 5.71 11.87
CA HIS A 89 -13.09 5.38 10.47
C HIS A 89 -11.84 4.52 10.28
N GLY A 90 -10.83 4.68 11.13
CA GLY A 90 -9.58 3.90 11.11
C GLY A 90 -8.79 4.05 9.81
N PHE A 91 -7.75 4.87 9.84
CA PHE A 91 -6.85 5.08 8.72
C PHE A 91 -5.40 4.89 9.11
N VAL A 92 -4.61 4.40 8.17
CA VAL A 92 -3.15 4.35 8.27
C VAL A 92 -2.53 5.11 7.12
N GLY A 93 -1.60 6.02 7.41
CA GLY A 93 -0.85 6.80 6.42
C GLY A 93 0.66 6.47 6.38
N ILE A 94 1.21 6.32 5.16
CA ILE A 94 2.65 6.12 4.90
C ILE A 94 3.14 7.00 3.76
N GLY A 95 4.42 7.37 3.79
CA GLY A 95 5.10 7.90 2.62
C GLY A 95 5.13 6.90 1.47
N ARG A 96 4.64 7.28 0.29
CA ARG A 96 4.58 6.41 -0.90
C ARG A 96 5.93 5.78 -1.26
N LYS A 97 7.02 6.51 -1.08
CA LYS A 97 8.38 5.99 -1.28
C LYS A 97 8.69 4.82 -0.34
N MET A 98 8.34 4.95 0.94
CA MET A 98 8.53 3.88 1.92
C MET A 98 7.70 2.65 1.57
N LEU A 99 6.44 2.83 1.14
CA LEU A 99 5.59 1.72 0.67
C LEU A 99 6.24 0.97 -0.51
N LEU A 100 6.71 1.70 -1.53
CA LEU A 100 7.37 1.07 -2.67
C LEU A 100 8.65 0.33 -2.27
N ASN A 101 9.41 0.87 -1.31
CA ASN A 101 10.62 0.22 -0.80
C ASN A 101 10.29 -1.11 -0.10
N ILE A 102 9.24 -1.14 0.72
CA ILE A 102 8.75 -2.36 1.35
C ILE A 102 8.42 -3.38 0.26
N LEU A 103 7.53 -3.02 -0.68
CA LEU A 103 7.07 -3.93 -1.73
C LEU A 103 8.17 -4.42 -2.69
N GLN A 104 9.25 -3.65 -2.89
CA GLN A 104 10.37 -4.05 -3.75
C GLN A 104 11.40 -4.94 -3.05
N ARG A 105 11.47 -4.92 -1.71
CA ARG A 105 12.38 -5.78 -0.94
C ARG A 105 11.83 -7.20 -0.75
N ARG A 106 10.51 -7.34 -0.85
CA ARG A 106 9.76 -8.59 -0.66
C ARG A 106 9.73 -9.40 -1.95
#